data_AF-A0A731REF8-F1
#
_entry.id   AF-A0A731REF8-F1
#
_cell.length_a   1.000
_cell.length_b   1.000
_cell.length_c   1.000
_cell.angle_alpha   90.00
_cell.angle_beta   90.00
_cell.angle_gamma   90.00
#
_symmetry.space_group_name_H-M   'P 1'
#
loop_
_entity.id
_entity.type
_entity.pdbx_description
1 polymer ?
#
loop_
_entity_poly.entity_id
_entity_poly.type
_entity_poly.pdbx_seq_one_letter_code
_entity_poly.pdbx_strand_id
1 'polypeptide(L)'
;AKRDVGTGDNQIPDMGAFASGSGWFRLPGGYIVQFGTFSGNTTRFISGHFPIPFPNRPMVSVSVMSDAVQSDPSNPAPQVLSVNFEHISNSAWRVATSDISQQYRFSYISIGR
;
A
#
# COMPACT_ATOMS: atom_id res chain seq x y z
N ALA A 1 -9.57 -13.35 34.88
CA ALA A 1 -8.68 -14.37 34.31
C ALA A 1 -7.96 -13.78 33.07
N LYS A 2 -6.73 -14.22 32.77
CA LYS A 2 -6.03 -13.87 31.52
C LYS A 2 -6.13 -15.08 30.57
N ARG A 3 -6.31 -14.82 29.27
CA ARG A 3 -6.25 -15.85 28.20
C ARG A 3 -4.78 -16.14 27.87
N ASP A 4 -4.48 -17.38 27.48
CA ASP A 4 -3.14 -17.76 27.05
C ASP A 4 -2.79 -17.16 25.67
N VAL A 5 -1.49 -16.99 25.39
CA VAL A 5 -0.97 -16.51 24.10
C VAL A 5 -0.70 -17.70 23.18
N GLY A 6 -1.17 -17.66 21.94
CA GLY A 6 -0.96 -18.70 20.94
C GLY A 6 -1.88 -18.56 19.72
N THR A 7 -1.90 -19.58 18.85
CA THR A 7 -2.73 -19.61 17.64
C THR A 7 -4.05 -20.40 17.79
N GLY A 8 -4.35 -20.91 18.98
CA GLY A 8 -5.53 -21.74 19.26
C GLY A 8 -6.81 -20.93 19.49
N ASP A 9 -7.94 -21.61 19.42
CA ASP A 9 -9.25 -21.01 19.70
C ASP A 9 -9.29 -20.38 21.09
N ASN A 10 -9.92 -19.21 21.18
CA ASN A 10 -10.05 -18.47 22.43
C ASN A 10 -8.69 -18.09 23.10
N GLN A 11 -7.58 -18.04 22.35
CA GLN A 11 -6.30 -17.47 22.82
C GLN A 11 -6.13 -16.00 22.42
N ILE A 12 -5.18 -15.30 23.04
CA ILE A 12 -4.67 -14.02 22.54
C ILE A 12 -3.73 -14.37 21.38
N PRO A 13 -3.94 -13.84 20.15
CA PRO A 13 -3.07 -14.16 19.02
C PRO A 13 -1.61 -13.88 19.35
N ASP A 14 -0.75 -14.88 19.15
CA ASP A 14 0.68 -14.65 19.19
C ASP A 14 1.15 -13.81 17.98
N MET A 15 2.36 -13.25 18.06
CA MET A 15 2.93 -12.46 16.96
C MET A 15 3.17 -13.30 15.69
N GLY A 16 3.38 -14.62 15.84
CA GLY A 16 3.56 -15.55 14.72
C GLY A 16 2.29 -15.78 13.90
N ALA A 17 1.11 -15.49 14.46
CA ALA A 17 -0.17 -15.53 13.76
C ALA A 17 -0.30 -14.43 12.69
N PHE A 18 0.57 -13.42 12.70
CA PHE A 18 0.60 -12.34 11.71
C PHE A 18 1.58 -12.68 10.58
N ALA A 19 1.08 -13.26 9.50
CA ALA A 19 1.90 -13.47 8.31
C ALA A 19 2.33 -12.12 7.73
N SER A 20 3.59 -11.97 7.36
CA SER A 20 4.11 -10.71 6.81
C SER A 20 5.25 -10.93 5.83
N GLY A 21 5.53 -9.91 5.04
CA GLY A 21 6.64 -9.86 4.11
C GLY A 21 6.93 -8.43 3.69
N SER A 22 7.84 -8.26 2.72
CA SER A 22 8.16 -6.93 2.22
C SER A 22 6.93 -6.26 1.61
N GLY A 23 6.50 -5.14 2.21
CA GLY A 23 5.35 -4.36 1.74
C GLY A 23 3.97 -4.96 2.04
N TRP A 24 3.86 -5.97 2.93
CA TRP A 24 2.56 -6.48 3.32
C TRP A 24 2.53 -7.19 4.69
N PHE A 25 1.35 -7.26 5.28
CA PHE A 25 1.03 -8.18 6.37
C PHE A 25 -0.43 -8.64 6.31
N ARG A 26 -0.71 -9.78 6.94
CA ARG A 26 -2.04 -10.37 7.08
C ARG A 26 -2.40 -10.44 8.55
N LEU A 27 -3.58 -9.92 8.87
CA LEU A 27 -4.16 -10.00 10.19
C LEU A 27 -4.80 -11.39 10.41
N PRO A 28 -4.86 -11.90 11.65
CA PRO A 28 -5.51 -13.17 11.96
C PRO A 28 -6.97 -13.26 11.47
N GLY A 29 -7.67 -12.12 11.40
CA GLY A 29 -9.03 -12.02 10.84
C GLY A 29 -9.11 -12.14 9.32
N GLY A 30 -8.02 -12.44 8.63
CA GLY A 30 -7.96 -12.70 7.19
C GLY A 30 -7.68 -11.46 6.32
N TYR A 31 -7.77 -10.25 6.87
CA TYR A 31 -7.43 -9.01 6.17
C TYR A 31 -5.96 -8.95 5.80
N ILE A 32 -5.69 -8.50 4.58
CA ILE A 32 -4.36 -8.24 4.05
C ILE A 32 -4.21 -6.72 3.93
N VAL A 33 -3.09 -6.20 4.41
CA VAL A 33 -2.65 -4.82 4.20
C VAL A 33 -1.40 -4.87 3.35
N GLN A 34 -1.40 -4.16 2.22
CA GLN A 34 -0.25 -4.05 1.33
C GLN A 34 0.07 -2.59 1.08
N PHE A 35 1.34 -2.24 1.03
CA PHE A 35 1.82 -0.87 0.86
C PHE A 35 3.15 -0.86 0.13
N GLY A 36 3.45 0.27 -0.50
CA GLY A 36 4.70 0.42 -1.22
C GLY A 36 4.83 1.80 -1.84
N THR A 37 5.92 1.99 -2.58
CA THR A 37 6.18 3.22 -3.31
C THR A 37 6.34 2.96 -4.80
N PHE A 38 6.11 3.99 -5.61
CA PHE A 38 6.38 3.99 -7.04
C PHE A 38 6.85 5.38 -7.48
N SER A 39 7.56 5.45 -8.61
CA SER A 39 8.10 6.71 -9.13
C SER A 39 7.18 7.28 -10.20
N GLY A 40 7.20 8.61 -10.35
CA GLY A 40 6.55 9.29 -11.47
C GLY A 40 7.05 8.82 -12.84
N ASN A 41 6.25 9.07 -13.87
CA ASN A 41 6.48 8.56 -15.23
C ASN A 41 6.08 9.64 -16.25
N THR A 42 6.75 9.65 -17.40
CA THR A 42 6.52 10.55 -18.53
C THR A 42 5.14 10.44 -19.18
N THR A 43 4.33 9.43 -18.83
CA THR A 43 3.02 9.15 -19.44
C THR A 43 1.82 9.46 -18.55
N ARG A 44 2.05 9.90 -17.31
CA ARG A 44 1.02 10.07 -16.23
C ARG A 44 0.35 8.78 -15.77
N PHE A 45 0.60 7.66 -16.43
CA PHE A 45 0.01 6.37 -16.10
C PHE A 45 1.08 5.42 -15.59
N ILE A 46 0.86 4.86 -14.42
CA ILE A 46 1.82 3.98 -13.76
C ILE A 46 1.10 2.72 -13.35
N SER A 47 1.67 1.57 -13.69
CA SER A 47 1.14 0.26 -13.32
C SER A 47 2.12 -0.48 -12.43
N GLY A 48 1.57 -1.31 -11.57
CA GLY A 48 2.35 -2.16 -10.68
C GLY A 48 1.56 -3.38 -10.23
N HIS A 49 2.23 -4.20 -9.41
CA HIS A 49 1.65 -5.39 -8.82
C HIS A 49 1.65 -5.25 -7.30
N PHE A 50 0.66 -5.85 -6.66
CA PHE A 50 0.68 -6.05 -5.22
C PHE A 50 1.73 -7.12 -4.86
N PRO A 51 2.43 -6.99 -3.72
CA PRO A 51 3.37 -8.01 -3.24
C PRO A 51 2.80 -9.44 -3.23
N ILE A 52 1.53 -9.58 -2.85
CA ILE A 52 0.76 -10.82 -2.97
C ILE A 52 -0.63 -10.52 -3.57
N PRO A 53 -1.30 -11.47 -4.24
CA PRO A 53 -2.67 -11.26 -4.68
C PRO A 53 -3.63 -11.18 -3.47
N PHE A 54 -4.57 -10.24 -3.52
CA PHE A 54 -5.77 -10.30 -2.68
C PHE A 54 -6.65 -11.48 -3.13
N PRO A 55 -7.40 -12.14 -2.23
CA PRO A 55 -8.30 -13.22 -2.61
C PRO A 55 -9.37 -12.79 -3.62
N ASN A 56 -9.93 -11.58 -3.46
CA ASN A 56 -10.96 -11.04 -4.37
C ASN A 56 -10.54 -9.73 -5.05
N ARG A 57 -10.37 -8.67 -4.27
CA ARG A 57 -9.85 -7.35 -4.66
C ARG A 57 -9.58 -6.53 -3.39
N PRO A 58 -8.76 -5.47 -3.44
CA PRO A 58 -8.73 -4.48 -2.38
C PRO A 58 -10.12 -3.93 -2.11
N MET A 59 -10.48 -3.82 -0.83
CA MET A 59 -11.68 -3.12 -0.37
C MET A 59 -11.46 -1.60 -0.40
N VAL A 60 -10.23 -1.16 -0.12
CA VAL A 60 -9.81 0.24 -0.20
C VAL A 60 -8.39 0.31 -0.73
N SER A 61 -8.09 1.35 -1.51
CA SER A 61 -6.74 1.68 -1.96
C SER A 61 -6.59 3.19 -1.98
N VAL A 62 -5.53 3.68 -1.36
CA VAL A 62 -5.21 5.10 -1.27
C VAL A 62 -3.79 5.29 -1.76
N SER A 63 -3.61 6.29 -2.62
CA SER A 63 -2.31 6.73 -3.12
C SER A 63 -2.09 8.17 -2.72
N VAL A 64 -0.86 8.51 -2.36
CA VAL A 64 -0.45 9.87 -2.01
C VAL A 64 0.84 10.21 -2.72
N MET A 65 0.99 11.47 -3.10
CA MET A 65 2.29 12.01 -3.52
C MET A 65 3.25 11.98 -2.33
N SER A 66 4.48 11.57 -2.59
CA SER A 66 5.63 11.78 -1.71
C SER A 66 6.70 12.56 -2.46
N ASP A 67 7.61 13.22 -1.76
CA ASP A 67 8.76 13.85 -2.40
C ASP A 67 9.68 12.79 -3.05
N ALA A 68 10.46 13.16 -4.08
CA ALA A 68 11.49 12.25 -4.60
C ALA A 68 12.68 12.11 -3.66
N VAL A 69 12.94 13.18 -2.91
CA VAL A 69 13.95 13.24 -1.87
C VAL A 69 13.16 13.34 -0.60
N GLN A 70 13.18 12.28 0.21
CA GLN A 70 12.64 12.22 1.57
C GLN A 70 13.41 13.18 2.50
N SER A 71 13.54 14.44 2.09
CA SER A 71 14.33 15.47 2.73
C SER A 71 13.37 16.43 3.40
N ASP A 72 13.58 16.58 4.70
CA ASP A 72 13.24 17.72 5.55
C ASP A 72 12.08 18.61 5.03
N PRO A 73 10.93 18.69 5.76
CA PRO A 73 9.75 19.47 5.36
C PRO A 73 9.99 20.94 4.97
N SER A 74 11.20 21.46 5.21
CA SER A 74 11.67 22.81 4.89
C SER A 74 11.80 23.12 3.39
N ASN A 75 11.86 22.11 2.49
CA ASN A 75 11.90 22.33 1.05
C ASN A 75 10.68 21.69 0.33
N PRO A 76 9.48 22.27 0.49
CA PRO A 76 8.25 21.69 -0.06
C PRO A 76 8.34 21.53 -1.58
N ALA A 77 7.79 20.44 -2.08
CA ALA A 77 7.63 20.26 -3.53
C ALA A 77 6.93 21.50 -4.11
N PRO A 78 7.45 22.10 -5.20
CA PRO A 78 6.86 23.30 -5.79
C PRO A 78 5.45 23.07 -6.35
N GLN A 79 5.00 21.82 -6.43
CA GLN A 79 3.73 21.41 -7.01
C GLN A 79 3.05 20.37 -6.11
N VAL A 80 1.75 20.54 -5.90
CA VAL A 80 0.89 19.51 -5.30
C VAL A 80 0.36 18.64 -6.44
N LEU A 81 0.77 17.38 -6.48
CA LEU A 81 0.27 16.42 -7.45
C LEU A 81 -0.85 15.57 -6.87
N SER A 82 -1.88 15.34 -7.68
CA SER A 82 -2.90 14.34 -7.37
C SER A 82 -2.56 13.02 -8.04
N VAL A 83 -2.95 11.94 -7.38
CA VAL A 83 -2.82 10.57 -7.88
C VAL A 83 -4.10 9.82 -7.55
N ASN A 84 -4.64 9.10 -8.54
CA ASN A 84 -5.85 8.31 -8.38
C ASN A 84 -5.62 6.91 -8.95
N PHE A 85 -6.13 5.90 -8.26
CA PHE A 85 -6.27 4.58 -8.84
C PHE A 85 -7.37 4.59 -9.91
N GLU A 86 -7.00 4.32 -11.15
CA GLU A 86 -7.96 4.25 -12.26
C GLU A 86 -8.38 2.81 -12.58
N HIS A 87 -7.51 1.84 -12.27
CA HIS A 87 -7.84 0.43 -12.41
C HIS A 87 -7.18 -0.39 -11.31
N ILE A 88 -7.97 -1.20 -10.61
CA ILE A 88 -7.50 -2.08 -9.54
C ILE A 88 -8.08 -3.48 -9.77
N SER A 89 -7.20 -4.46 -9.81
CA SER A 89 -7.53 -5.88 -9.75
C SER A 89 -7.09 -6.47 -8.41
N ASN A 90 -7.12 -7.80 -8.29
CA ASN A 90 -6.67 -8.47 -7.08
C ASN A 90 -5.14 -8.57 -6.98
N SER A 91 -4.41 -8.52 -8.10
CA SER A 91 -2.96 -8.70 -8.16
C SER A 91 -2.21 -7.50 -8.73
N ALA A 92 -2.89 -6.65 -9.49
CA ALA A 92 -2.30 -5.51 -10.19
C ALA A 92 -3.12 -4.24 -10.04
N TRP A 93 -2.46 -3.11 -10.18
CA TRP A 93 -3.06 -1.80 -10.10
C TRP A 93 -2.49 -0.87 -11.17
N ARG A 94 -3.26 0.17 -11.49
CA ARG A 94 -2.87 1.27 -12.34
C ARG A 94 -3.38 2.57 -11.74
N VAL A 95 -2.50 3.57 -11.71
CA VAL A 95 -2.80 4.91 -11.24
C VAL A 95 -2.60 5.93 -12.36
N ALA A 96 -3.32 7.04 -12.26
CA ALA A 96 -3.15 8.23 -13.06
C ALA A 96 -2.69 9.39 -12.17
N THR A 97 -1.68 10.14 -12.61
CA THR A 97 -1.14 11.32 -11.91
C THR A 97 -1.54 12.63 -12.62
N SER A 98 -1.58 13.74 -11.88
CA SER A 98 -1.88 15.06 -12.46
C SER A 98 -0.80 15.61 -13.41
N ASP A 99 0.42 15.06 -13.37
CA ASP A 99 1.59 15.50 -14.15
C ASP A 99 2.42 14.29 -14.66
N ILE A 100 3.31 14.52 -15.63
CA ILE A 100 4.30 13.60 -16.21
C ILE A 100 5.68 13.63 -15.52
N SER A 101 5.83 14.35 -14.41
CA SER A 101 7.10 14.51 -13.71
C SER A 101 7.61 13.18 -13.13
N GLN A 102 8.85 12.84 -13.47
CA GLN A 102 9.59 11.70 -12.90
C GLN A 102 10.30 12.06 -11.58
N GLN A 103 10.25 13.35 -11.19
CA GLN A 103 10.92 13.88 -10.00
C GLN A 103 10.09 13.66 -8.73
N TYR A 104 9.03 12.86 -8.77
CA TYR A 104 8.22 12.61 -7.58
C TYR A 104 8.10 11.12 -7.35
N ARG A 105 7.98 10.77 -6.06
CA ARG A 105 7.58 9.43 -5.65
C ARG A 105 6.13 9.48 -5.20
N PHE A 106 5.53 8.33 -5.12
CA PHE A 106 4.20 8.17 -4.61
C PHE A 106 4.23 6.97 -3.69
N SER A 107 3.37 6.99 -2.68
CA SER A 107 3.14 5.87 -1.79
C SER A 107 1.72 5.38 -1.96
N TYR A 108 1.49 4.09 -1.70
CA TYR A 108 0.14 3.55 -1.60
C TYR A 108 -0.03 2.65 -0.39
N ILE A 109 -1.28 2.53 0.03
CA ILE A 109 -1.76 1.49 0.92
C ILE A 109 -3.07 0.92 0.37
N SER A 110 -3.19 -0.40 0.39
CA SER A 110 -4.35 -1.15 -0.06
C SER A 110 -4.72 -2.19 1.00
N ILE A 111 -6.00 -2.30 1.32
CA ILE A 111 -6.53 -3.22 2.33
C ILE A 111 -7.64 -4.05 1.69
N GLY A 112 -7.65 -5.36 1.91
CA GLY A 112 -8.65 -6.27 1.35
C GLY A 112 -8.65 -7.64 2.05
N ARG A 113 -9.56 -8.53 1.63
CA ARG A 113 -9.66 -9.91 2.12
C ARG A 113 -10.31 -10.85 1.10
#